data_AF-A0AA88TX42-F1
#
_entry.id   AF-A0AA88TX42-F1
#
_cell.length_a   1.000
_cell.length_b   1.000
_cell.length_c   1.000
_cell.angle_alpha   90.00
_cell.angle_beta   90.00
_cell.angle_gamma   90.00
#
_symmetry.space_group_name_H-M   'P 1'
#
loop_
_entity.id
_entity.type
_entity.pdbx_description
1 polymer ?
#
loop_
_entity_poly.entity_id
_entity_poly.type
_entity_poly.pdbx_seq_one_letter_code
_entity_poly.pdbx_strand_id
1 'polypeptide(L)'
;MVKHVTGGYKVMYHPGGPEGPGCEIDFTPPFKRISMTQDLEKELGVKFPPPDSYDSDETRKFLDGLCVQKEVECPPPRTTARLLDKKEICNAYTELNDPIRQRELFEQQAKVKIHY
;
A
#
# COMPACT_ATOMS: atom_id res chain seq x y z
N MET A 1 -15.87 17.71 6.65
CA MET A 1 -14.70 18.12 7.44
C MET A 1 -13.93 19.27 6.77
N VAL A 2 -13.21 19.05 5.66
CA VAL A 2 -12.39 20.10 4.99
C VAL A 2 -13.18 21.38 4.70
N LYS A 3 -14.29 21.28 3.96
CA LYS A 3 -15.18 22.43 3.67
C LYS A 3 -15.63 23.21 4.92
N HIS A 4 -15.83 22.53 6.04
CA HIS A 4 -16.28 23.17 7.28
C HIS A 4 -15.15 23.92 7.99
N VAL A 5 -13.91 23.43 7.88
CA VAL A 5 -12.73 24.00 8.54
C VAL A 5 -12.05 25.08 7.70
N THR A 6 -11.92 24.87 6.39
CA THR A 6 -11.15 25.74 5.48
C THR A 6 -12.03 26.62 4.59
N GLY A 7 -13.36 26.48 4.65
CA GLY A 7 -14.32 27.22 3.83
C GLY A 7 -14.43 26.74 2.37
N GLY A 8 -13.61 25.78 1.94
CA GLY A 8 -13.59 25.25 0.57
C GLY A 8 -13.13 23.80 0.49
N TYR A 9 -13.14 23.24 -0.71
CA TYR A 9 -12.64 21.88 -0.96
C TYR A 9 -11.16 21.84 -1.38
N LYS A 10 -10.59 22.98 -1.78
CA LYS A 10 -9.20 23.08 -2.24
C LYS A 10 -8.32 23.62 -1.12
N VAL A 11 -7.19 22.97 -0.87
CA VAL A 11 -6.22 23.34 0.16
C VAL A 11 -4.83 23.37 -0.44
N MET A 12 -4.08 24.44 -0.20
CA MET A 12 -2.66 24.49 -0.56
C MET A 12 -1.82 23.77 0.50
N TYR A 13 -1.13 22.71 0.09
CA TYR A 13 -0.23 21.94 0.93
C TYR A 13 1.21 22.12 0.45
N HIS A 14 2.14 22.37 1.37
CA HIS A 14 3.55 22.59 1.03
C HIS A 14 4.38 21.42 1.58
N PRO A 15 4.61 20.35 0.80
CA PRO A 15 5.28 19.13 1.29
C PRO A 15 6.73 19.38 1.74
N GLY A 16 7.40 20.38 1.15
CA GLY A 16 8.78 20.77 1.49
C GLY A 16 8.89 21.84 2.58
N GLY A 17 7.80 22.19 3.27
CA GLY A 17 7.75 23.32 4.20
C GLY A 17 7.32 24.63 3.53
N PRO A 18 7.18 25.72 4.30
CA PRO A 18 6.53 26.96 3.85
C PRO A 18 7.21 27.67 2.68
N GLU A 19 8.51 27.42 2.45
CA GLU A 19 9.26 27.98 1.32
C GLU A 19 9.34 27.04 0.11
N GLY A 20 8.84 25.80 0.25
CA GLY A 20 8.79 24.83 -0.84
C GLY A 20 7.65 25.12 -1.83
N PRO A 21 7.65 24.47 -3.00
CA PRO A 21 6.53 24.56 -3.93
C PRO A 21 5.26 23.97 -3.29
N GLY A 22 4.19 24.76 -3.26
CA GLY A 22 2.88 24.30 -2.81
C GLY A 22 2.18 23.47 -3.89
N CYS A 23 1.46 22.44 -3.46
CA CYS A 23 0.52 21.69 -4.29
C CYS A 23 -0.93 21.98 -3.84
N GLU A 24 -1.82 22.15 -4.81
CA GLU A 24 -3.25 22.24 -4.54
C GLU A 24 -3.81 20.83 -4.37
N ILE A 25 -4.34 20.54 -3.18
CA ILE A 25 -5.06 19.30 -2.87
C ILE A 25 -6.55 19.58 -2.98
N ASP A 26 -7.22 18.88 -3.90
CA ASP A 26 -8.66 18.97 -4.10
C ASP A 26 -9.41 17.84 -3.37
N PHE A 27 -10.20 18.21 -2.36
CA PHE A 27 -11.07 17.32 -1.59
C PHE A 27 -12.52 17.29 -2.12
N THR A 28 -12.76 17.71 -3.37
CA THR A 28 -14.09 17.63 -3.99
C THR A 28 -14.44 16.16 -4.26
N PRO A 29 -15.55 15.64 -3.70
CA PRO A 29 -16.01 14.29 -4.01
C PRO A 29 -16.61 14.21 -5.43
N PRO A 30 -16.61 13.03 -6.09
CA PRO A 30 -16.11 11.74 -5.59
C PRO A 30 -14.59 11.62 -5.71
N PHE A 31 -13.97 11.03 -4.69
CA PHE A 31 -12.54 10.76 -4.73
C PHE A 31 -12.19 9.73 -5.81
N LYS A 32 -11.05 9.94 -6.47
CA LYS A 32 -10.50 8.98 -7.42
C LYS A 32 -10.25 7.65 -6.71
N ARG A 33 -10.88 6.58 -7.20
CA ARG A 33 -10.66 5.21 -6.73
C ARG A 33 -9.63 4.55 -7.63
N ILE A 34 -8.62 3.94 -7.02
CA ILE A 34 -7.57 3.18 -7.69
C ILE A 34 -7.56 1.77 -7.11
N SER A 35 -7.32 0.78 -7.96
CA SER A 35 -7.21 -0.62 -7.58
C SER A 35 -5.73 -0.95 -7.44
N MET A 36 -5.28 -1.27 -6.22
CA MET A 36 -3.87 -1.46 -5.88
C MET A 36 -3.13 -2.32 -6.92
N THR A 37 -3.60 -3.53 -7.18
CA THR A 37 -2.93 -4.45 -8.12
C THR A 37 -3.01 -3.94 -9.56
N GLN A 38 -4.19 -3.51 -10.03
CA GLN A 38 -4.37 -3.13 -11.45
C GLN A 38 -3.59 -1.87 -11.82
N ASP A 39 -3.59 -0.87 -10.95
CA ASP A 39 -2.87 0.37 -11.19
C ASP A 39 -1.36 0.18 -11.02
N LEU A 40 -0.91 -0.66 -10.09
CA LEU A 40 0.51 -1.06 -10.01
C LEU A 40 0.95 -1.84 -11.26
N GLU A 41 0.15 -2.79 -11.75
CA GLU A 41 0.45 -3.51 -12.99
C GLU A 41 0.58 -2.56 -14.19
N LYS A 42 -0.33 -1.58 -14.28
CA LYS A 42 -0.34 -0.59 -15.36
C LYS A 42 0.87 0.34 -15.30
N GLU A 43 1.19 0.86 -14.12
CA GLU A 43 2.29 1.80 -13.91
C GLU A 43 3.66 1.12 -14.06
N LEU A 44 3.76 -0.13 -13.58
CA LEU A 44 4.99 -0.90 -13.63
C LEU A 44 5.16 -1.64 -14.97
N GLY A 45 4.10 -1.79 -15.75
CA GLY A 45 4.10 -2.50 -17.04
C GLY A 45 4.30 -4.01 -16.89
N VAL A 46 3.94 -4.58 -15.74
CA VAL A 46 4.16 -6.00 -15.42
C VAL A 46 2.86 -6.64 -14.94
N LYS A 47 2.71 -7.95 -15.15
CA LYS A 47 1.60 -8.73 -14.61
C LYS A 47 1.99 -9.31 -13.27
N PHE A 48 1.16 -9.07 -12.25
CA PHE A 48 1.39 -9.58 -10.91
C PHE A 48 0.89 -11.05 -10.86
N PRO A 49 1.48 -11.88 -9.97
CA PRO A 49 0.94 -13.21 -9.70
C PRO A 49 -0.51 -13.16 -9.23
N PRO A 50 -1.27 -14.26 -9.33
CA PRO A 50 -2.62 -14.32 -8.78
C PRO A 50 -2.61 -14.09 -7.26
N PRO A 51 -3.64 -13.45 -6.68
CA PRO A 51 -3.70 -13.18 -5.22
C PRO A 51 -3.53 -14.43 -4.35
N ASP A 52 -4.00 -15.58 -4.83
CA ASP A 52 -3.92 -16.86 -4.12
C ASP A 52 -2.48 -17.40 -4.00
N SER A 53 -1.52 -16.87 -4.78
CA SER A 53 -0.11 -17.27 -4.72
C SER A 53 0.75 -16.33 -3.89
N TYR A 54 0.18 -15.33 -3.18
CA TYR A 54 0.95 -14.31 -2.48
C TYR A 54 1.72 -14.83 -1.26
N ASP A 55 1.29 -15.96 -0.71
CA ASP A 55 1.98 -16.66 0.37
C ASP A 55 3.16 -17.52 -0.11
N SER A 56 3.37 -17.62 -1.43
CA SER A 56 4.42 -18.44 -2.02
C SER A 56 5.76 -17.71 -2.08
N ASP A 57 6.86 -18.47 -1.93
CA ASP A 57 8.21 -17.94 -2.01
C ASP A 57 8.57 -17.41 -3.41
N GLU A 58 7.92 -17.92 -4.45
CA GLU A 58 8.07 -17.46 -5.83
C GLU A 58 7.54 -16.03 -5.98
N THR A 59 6.35 -15.75 -5.44
CA THR A 59 5.77 -14.40 -5.46
C THR A 59 6.62 -13.42 -4.67
N ARG A 60 7.15 -13.85 -3.50
CA ARG A 60 8.07 -13.03 -2.71
C ARG A 60 9.31 -12.65 -3.52
N LYS A 61 9.96 -13.61 -4.21
CA LYS A 61 11.14 -13.35 -5.06
C LYS A 61 10.83 -12.47 -6.26
N PHE A 62 9.66 -12.64 -6.87
CA PHE A 62 9.20 -11.77 -7.97
C PHE A 62 9.08 -10.31 -7.52
N LEU A 63 8.37 -10.06 -6.42
CA LEU A 63 8.21 -8.72 -5.87
C LEU A 63 9.54 -8.14 -5.40
N ASP A 64 10.41 -8.98 -4.83
CA ASP A 64 11.73 -8.58 -4.38
C ASP A 64 12.59 -8.06 -5.54
N GLY A 65 12.64 -8.81 -6.64
CA GLY A 65 13.34 -8.39 -7.86
C GLY A 65 12.76 -7.11 -8.46
N LEU A 66 11.43 -6.95 -8.43
CA LEU A 66 10.76 -5.74 -8.90
C LEU A 66 11.12 -4.52 -8.03
N CYS A 67 11.19 -4.68 -6.71
CA CYS A 67 11.65 -3.63 -5.81
C CYS A 67 13.10 -3.23 -6.09
N VAL A 68 14.00 -4.19 -6.33
CA VAL A 68 15.40 -3.89 -6.69
C VAL A 68 15.47 -3.14 -8.03
N GLN A 69 14.74 -3.60 -9.05
CA GLN A 69 14.72 -2.97 -10.38
C GLN A 69 14.21 -1.53 -10.34
N LYS A 70 13.25 -1.24 -9.46
CA LYS A 70 12.64 0.08 -9.32
C LYS A 70 13.28 0.93 -8.20
N GLU A 71 14.43 0.48 -7.69
CA GLU A 71 15.19 1.15 -6.62
C GLU A 71 14.34 1.46 -5.37
N VAL A 72 13.42 0.55 -5.06
CA VAL A 72 12.55 0.64 -3.89
C VAL A 72 13.22 -0.04 -2.71
N GLU A 73 13.64 0.77 -1.75
CA GLU A 73 14.28 0.27 -0.54
C GLU A 73 13.24 -0.40 0.38
N CYS A 74 13.47 -1.68 0.67
CA CYS A 74 12.71 -2.42 1.68
C CYS A 74 13.71 -3.03 2.68
N PRO A 75 13.87 -2.45 3.88
CA PRO A 75 14.74 -3.04 4.89
C PRO A 75 14.20 -4.42 5.29
N PRO A 76 15.05 -5.33 5.80
CA PRO A 76 14.60 -6.60 6.34
C PRO A 76 13.53 -6.40 7.44
N PRO A 77 12.56 -7.32 7.56
CA PRO A 77 12.29 -8.42 6.64
C PRO A 77 11.60 -8.06 5.32
N ARG A 78 11.97 -8.77 4.24
CA ARG A 78 11.44 -8.59 2.88
C ARG A 78 10.35 -9.60 2.57
N THR A 79 9.28 -9.57 3.39
CA THR A 79 8.05 -10.35 3.19
C THR A 79 7.22 -9.77 2.04
N THR A 80 6.41 -10.59 1.36
CA THR A 80 5.48 -10.16 0.30
C THR A 80 4.68 -8.91 0.67
N ALA A 81 4.07 -8.90 1.88
CA ALA A 81 3.28 -7.77 2.37
C ALA A 81 4.11 -6.47 2.48
N ARG A 82 5.31 -6.52 3.07
CA ARG A 82 6.21 -5.36 3.18
C ARG A 82 6.73 -4.86 1.84
N LEU A 83 6.89 -5.74 0.84
CA LEU A 83 7.30 -5.34 -0.51
C LEU A 83 6.18 -4.56 -1.22
N LEU A 84 4.90 -4.94 -0.99
CA LEU A 84 3.73 -4.21 -1.50
C LEU A 84 3.51 -2.88 -0.77
N ASP A 85 3.63 -2.87 0.55
CA ASP A 85 3.37 -1.72 1.44
C ASP A 85 4.24 -0.49 1.15
N LYS A 86 5.47 -0.67 0.62
CA LYS A 86 6.38 0.45 0.33
C LYS A 86 5.86 1.47 -0.67
N LYS A 87 4.73 1.20 -1.33
CA LYS A 87 4.07 2.11 -2.28
C LYS A 87 2.68 2.58 -1.83
N GLU A 88 2.21 2.16 -0.65
CA GLU A 88 0.85 2.43 -0.19
C GLU A 88 0.77 3.76 0.60
N ILE A 89 -0.20 4.60 0.23
CA ILE A 89 -0.44 5.91 0.88
C ILE A 89 -1.61 5.82 1.87
N CYS A 90 -2.58 4.95 1.61
CA CYS A 90 -3.76 4.74 2.45
C CYS A 90 -4.22 3.28 2.36
N ASN A 91 -4.50 2.66 3.50
CA ASN A 91 -5.12 1.34 3.60
C ASN A 91 -6.58 1.48 4.08
N ALA A 92 -7.50 0.77 3.44
CA ALA A 92 -8.88 0.61 3.89
C ALA A 92 -9.38 -0.78 3.49
N TYR A 93 -9.91 -1.53 4.45
CA TYR A 93 -10.45 -2.87 4.24
C TYR A 93 -11.79 -3.03 4.95
N THR A 94 -12.62 -3.94 4.44
CA THR A 94 -13.77 -4.45 5.21
C THR A 94 -13.21 -5.31 6.33
N GLU A 95 -13.59 -5.01 7.58
CA GLU A 95 -13.14 -5.76 8.75
C GLU A 95 -13.41 -7.25 8.62
N LEU A 96 -12.39 -8.08 8.89
CA LEU A 96 -12.55 -9.52 8.94
C LEU A 96 -13.29 -9.90 10.22
N ASN A 97 -14.55 -10.33 10.08
CA ASN A 97 -15.44 -10.69 11.19
C ASN A 97 -15.59 -12.21 11.42
N ASP A 98 -14.87 -13.04 10.66
CA ASP A 98 -14.83 -14.50 10.87
C ASP A 98 -13.76 -14.85 11.92
N PRO A 99 -14.14 -15.35 13.11
CA PRO A 99 -13.21 -15.63 14.19
C PRO A 99 -12.27 -16.81 13.92
N ILE A 100 -12.65 -17.77 13.07
CA ILE A 100 -11.81 -18.91 12.71
C ILE A 100 -10.69 -18.41 11.79
N ARG A 101 -11.08 -17.72 10.72
CA ARG A 101 -10.14 -17.15 9.76
C ARG A 101 -9.21 -16.12 10.41
N GLN A 102 -9.71 -15.31 11.33
CA GLN A 102 -8.90 -14.35 12.08
C GLN A 102 -7.83 -15.05 12.94
N ARG A 103 -8.19 -16.18 13.58
CA ARG A 103 -7.24 -16.97 14.37
C ARG A 103 -6.14 -17.58 13.50
N GLU A 104 -6.49 -18.16 12.36
CA GLU A 104 -5.52 -18.73 11.41
C GLU A 104 -4.52 -17.67 10.93
N LEU A 105 -4.99 -16.46 10.60
CA LEU A 105 -4.13 -15.35 10.22
C LEU A 105 -3.21 -14.91 11.37
N PHE A 106 -3.70 -14.88 12.61
CA PHE A 106 -2.86 -14.59 13.77
C PHE A 106 -1.79 -15.66 14.00
N GLU A 107 -2.10 -16.94 13.80
CA GLU A 107 -1.11 -18.03 13.89
C GLU A 107 -0.05 -17.93 12.80
N GLN A 108 -0.44 -17.59 11.57
CA GLN A 108 0.49 -17.33 10.47
C GLN A 108 1.42 -16.15 10.79
N GLN A 109 0.88 -15.04 11.30
CA GLN A 109 1.67 -13.89 11.73
C GLN A 109 2.64 -14.26 12.87
N ALA A 110 2.22 -15.09 13.83
CA ALA A 110 3.07 -15.56 14.91
C ALA A 110 4.23 -16.42 14.39
N LYS A 111 3.99 -17.32 13.42
CA LYS A 111 5.04 -18.12 12.77
C LYS A 111 6.09 -17.23 12.10
N VAL A 112 5.65 -16.21 11.37
CA VAL A 112 6.54 -15.24 10.72
C VAL A 112 7.37 -14.48 11.77
N LYS A 113 6.79 -14.15 12.92
CA LYS A 113 7.48 -13.42 13.99
C LYS A 113 8.56 -14.24 14.72
N ILE A 114 8.43 -15.57 14.78
CA ILE A 114 9.37 -16.47 15.48
C ILE A 114 10.64 -16.74 14.66
N HIS A 115 10.61 -16.57 13.34
CA HIS A 115 11.74 -16.81 12.45
C HIS A 115 12.70 -15.60 12.27
N TYR A 116 12.64 -14.61 13.18
CA TYR A 116 13.53 -13.44 13.23
C TYR A 116 14.41 -13.41 14.47
#